data_AF-A0A1V5SL14-F1
#
_entry.id   AF-A0A1V5SL14-F1
#
_cell.length_a   1.000
_cell.length_b   1.000
_cell.length_c   1.000
_cell.angle_alpha   90.00
_cell.angle_beta   90.00
_cell.angle_gamma   90.00
#
_symmetry.space_group_name_H-M   'P 1'
#
loop_
_entity.id
_entity.type
_entity.pdbx_description
1 polymer ?
#
loop_
_entity_poly.entity_id
_entity_poly.type
_entity_poly.pdbx_seq_one_letter_code
_entity_poly.pdbx_strand_id
1 'polypeptide(L)'
;MVMDDDILISAADINRLFELRARYGLWICQPAFSLWGKISHPITCEQPGNILRYTNFVELTCPVFLREKLDEFMHVYDPVLVGYGIDYWFLHVLGIKSGTKVAVIDRVRCINPRDRFKGGLREIDRLQPTAERIKVWQEIKARHGITREEEGYKEFGAVRATGFWDRISGVLSWASVLSCVAIRFTWKGIVRLRDIFK
;
A
#
# COMPACT_ATOMS: atom_id res chain seq x y z
N MET A 1 4.70 -0.82 8.33
CA MET A 1 4.68 -1.67 7.13
C MET A 1 4.66 -3.10 7.62
N VAL A 2 3.81 -3.94 7.04
CA VAL A 2 3.82 -5.40 7.24
C VAL A 2 4.34 -5.96 5.92
N MET A 3 5.35 -6.84 5.96
CA MET A 3 6.00 -7.31 4.74
C MET A 3 6.54 -8.71 4.94
N ASP A 4 6.39 -9.55 3.92
CA ASP A 4 7.08 -10.84 3.84
C ASP A 4 8.60 -10.62 3.82
N ASP A 5 9.34 -11.58 4.37
CA ASP A 5 10.79 -11.50 4.55
C ASP A 5 11.59 -11.64 3.25
N ASP A 6 10.97 -12.13 2.17
CA ASP A 6 11.62 -12.43 0.89
C ASP A 6 11.30 -11.44 -0.25
N ILE A 7 10.62 -10.34 0.05
CA ILE A 7 10.31 -9.31 -0.94
C ILE A 7 11.57 -8.52 -1.32
N LEU A 8 11.85 -8.47 -2.62
CA LEU A 8 12.95 -7.66 -3.15
C LEU A 8 12.45 -6.24 -3.43
N ILE A 9 12.89 -5.31 -2.59
CA ILE A 9 12.62 -3.87 -2.67
C ILE A 9 13.79 -3.09 -2.05
N SER A 10 14.11 -1.91 -2.59
CA SER A 10 15.20 -1.09 -2.05
C SER A 10 14.76 -0.30 -0.82
N ALA A 11 15.70 0.07 0.06
CA ALA A 11 15.40 0.95 1.20
C ALA A 11 14.86 2.33 0.76
N ALA A 12 15.38 2.86 -0.36
CA ALA A 12 14.90 4.10 -0.94
C ALA A 12 13.43 4.00 -1.39
N ASP A 13 13.06 2.87 -1.99
CA ASP A 13 11.69 2.56 -2.40
C ASP A 13 10.75 2.38 -1.19
N ILE A 14 11.20 1.72 -0.13
CA ILE A 14 10.44 1.63 1.12
C ILE A 14 10.16 3.03 1.67
N ASN A 15 11.17 3.89 1.79
CA ASN A 15 10.99 5.27 2.24
C ASN A 15 10.00 6.01 1.33
N ARG A 16 10.11 5.80 0.02
CA ARG A 16 9.21 6.41 -0.96
C ARG A 16 7.76 5.97 -0.80
N LEU A 17 7.49 4.72 -0.41
CA LEU A 17 6.13 4.27 -0.08
C LEU A 17 5.55 5.05 1.10
N PHE A 18 6.30 5.23 2.18
CA PHE A 18 5.84 6.00 3.34
C PHE A 18 5.56 7.46 2.98
N GLU A 19 6.43 8.08 2.18
CA GLU A 19 6.23 9.44 1.67
C GLU A 19 4.97 9.56 0.82
N LEU A 20 4.76 8.63 -0.13
CA LEU A 20 3.59 8.66 -1.01
C LEU A 20 2.30 8.38 -0.23
N ARG A 21 2.32 7.43 0.71
CA ARG A 21 1.19 7.17 1.62
C ARG A 21 0.79 8.44 2.38
N ALA A 22 1.76 9.14 2.95
CA ALA A 22 1.52 10.39 3.68
C ALA A 22 1.03 11.50 2.74
N ARG A 23 1.71 11.71 1.61
CA ARG A 23 1.41 12.75 0.61
C ARG A 23 -0.01 12.66 0.07
N TYR A 24 -0.50 11.45 -0.20
CA TYR A 24 -1.84 11.22 -0.74
C TYR A 24 -2.88 10.92 0.35
N GLY A 25 -2.50 10.98 1.63
CA GLY A 25 -3.43 10.75 2.75
C GLY A 25 -4.08 9.37 2.71
N LEU A 26 -3.31 8.35 2.33
CA LEU A 26 -3.76 6.96 2.19
C LEU A 26 -3.85 6.29 3.55
N TRP A 27 -4.88 5.47 3.72
CA TRP A 27 -5.04 4.58 4.87
C TRP A 27 -4.17 3.35 4.73
N ILE A 28 -4.05 2.82 3.52
CA ILE A 28 -3.20 1.68 3.22
C ILE A 28 -2.72 1.79 1.78
N CYS A 29 -1.48 1.40 1.53
CA CYS A 29 -0.99 1.22 0.18
C CYS A 29 0.02 0.09 0.11
N GLN A 30 0.33 -0.38 -1.08
CA GLN A 30 1.44 -1.29 -1.33
C GLN A 30 2.25 -0.83 -2.54
N PRO A 31 3.51 -1.25 -2.70
CA PRO A 31 4.19 -1.17 -3.99
C PRO A 31 3.44 -2.03 -5.02
N ALA A 32 3.58 -1.70 -6.29
CA ALA A 32 3.12 -2.59 -7.34
C ALA A 32 4.08 -3.77 -7.51
N PHE A 33 3.55 -4.94 -7.83
CA PHE A 33 4.39 -6.09 -8.18
C PHE A 33 4.88 -5.99 -9.59
N SER A 34 6.17 -6.26 -9.74
CA SER A 34 6.77 -6.33 -11.05
C SER A 34 6.45 -7.65 -11.77
N LEU A 35 6.31 -7.57 -13.10
CA LEU A 35 6.12 -8.72 -13.98
C LEU A 35 7.26 -9.76 -13.90
N TRP A 36 8.42 -9.37 -13.38
CA TRP A 36 9.56 -10.26 -13.14
C TRP A 36 9.33 -11.23 -11.96
N GLY A 37 8.38 -10.93 -11.06
CA GLY A 37 8.06 -11.71 -9.88
C GLY A 37 6.86 -12.65 -10.03
N LYS A 38 6.31 -13.04 -8.88
CA LYS A 38 4.99 -13.65 -8.71
C LYS A 38 3.96 -12.54 -8.52
N ILE A 39 2.81 -12.69 -9.17
CA ILE A 39 1.66 -11.82 -9.01
C ILE A 39 0.47 -12.72 -8.67
N SER A 40 0.01 -12.65 -7.42
CA SER A 40 -1.13 -13.45 -6.96
C SER A 40 -2.47 -12.82 -7.36
N HIS A 41 -2.52 -11.48 -7.38
CA HIS A 41 -3.72 -10.72 -7.69
C HIS A 41 -3.45 -9.74 -8.84
N PRO A 42 -4.08 -9.88 -10.01
CA PRO A 42 -3.77 -9.02 -11.17
C PRO A 42 -3.91 -7.51 -10.92
N ILE A 43 -4.79 -7.10 -10.00
CA ILE A 43 -4.97 -5.69 -9.63
C ILE A 43 -3.70 -5.05 -9.00
N THR A 44 -2.82 -5.86 -8.40
CA THR A 44 -1.60 -5.41 -7.72
C THR A 44 -0.38 -5.32 -8.65
N CYS A 45 -0.53 -5.73 -9.92
CA CYS A 45 0.49 -5.62 -10.95
C CYS A 45 0.83 -4.16 -11.28
N GLU A 46 2.10 -3.90 -11.61
CA GLU A 46 2.57 -2.59 -12.09
C GLU A 46 1.81 -2.12 -13.33
N GLN A 47 1.41 -0.84 -13.33
CA GLN A 47 0.90 -0.14 -14.50
C GLN A 47 1.76 1.09 -14.83
N PRO A 48 2.62 1.00 -15.87
CA PRO A 48 3.47 2.11 -16.28
C PRO A 48 2.68 3.39 -16.60
N GLY A 49 3.26 4.54 -16.27
CA GLY A 49 2.65 5.85 -16.50
C GLY A 49 1.77 6.39 -15.36
N ASN A 50 1.55 5.59 -14.32
CA ASN A 50 0.91 6.01 -13.08
C ASN A 50 1.94 6.28 -11.98
N ILE A 51 1.59 7.20 -11.07
CA ILE A 51 2.22 7.30 -9.75
C ILE A 51 1.57 6.26 -8.82
N LEU A 52 0.25 6.25 -8.80
CA LEU A 52 -0.57 5.31 -8.03
C LEU A 52 -1.95 5.12 -8.67
N ARG A 53 -2.60 4.03 -8.30
CA ARG A 53 -4.00 3.70 -8.63
C ARG A 53 -4.77 3.49 -7.34
N TYR A 54 -5.90 4.16 -7.20
CA TYR A 54 -6.83 3.92 -6.12
C TYR A 54 -7.62 2.66 -6.41
N THR A 55 -7.62 1.72 -5.47
CA THR A 55 -8.23 0.40 -5.65
C THR A 55 -9.11 0.06 -4.46
N ASN A 56 -9.87 -1.02 -4.55
CA ASN A 56 -10.51 -1.63 -3.38
C ASN A 56 -9.67 -2.77 -2.77
N PHE A 57 -8.48 -3.04 -3.31
CA PHE A 57 -7.68 -4.19 -2.94
C PHE A 57 -6.18 -3.88 -2.91
N VAL A 58 -5.54 -4.37 -1.85
CA VAL A 58 -4.09 -4.57 -1.68
C VAL A 58 -3.89 -5.89 -0.92
N GLU A 59 -2.79 -6.57 -1.15
CA GLU A 59 -2.40 -7.81 -0.48
C GLU A 59 -1.47 -7.57 0.71
N LEU A 60 -1.51 -8.45 1.70
CA LEU A 60 -0.78 -8.43 2.97
C LEU A 60 0.72 -8.66 2.78
N THR A 61 1.12 -9.16 1.62
CA THR A 61 2.53 -9.41 1.26
C THR A 61 3.45 -8.23 1.57
N CYS A 62 3.01 -6.98 1.35
CA CYS A 62 3.84 -5.79 1.61
C CYS A 62 3.09 -4.45 1.83
N PRO A 63 1.97 -4.37 2.57
CA PRO A 63 1.25 -3.13 2.76
C PRO A 63 1.91 -2.18 3.78
N VAL A 64 1.74 -0.90 3.52
CA VAL A 64 2.03 0.22 4.41
C VAL A 64 0.72 0.78 4.92
N PHE A 65 0.37 0.42 6.15
CA PHE A 65 -0.79 0.97 6.86
C PHE A 65 -0.51 2.36 7.44
N LEU A 66 -1.56 3.18 7.51
CA LEU A 66 -1.70 4.21 8.54
C LEU A 66 -1.85 3.49 9.88
N ARG A 67 -1.08 3.90 10.89
CA ARG A 67 -1.00 3.20 12.18
C ARG A 67 -2.38 2.96 12.79
N GLU A 68 -3.21 3.99 12.87
CA GLU A 68 -4.55 3.92 13.48
C GLU A 68 -5.46 2.92 12.75
N LYS A 69 -5.23 2.71 11.45
CA LYS A 69 -5.98 1.75 10.63
C LYS A 69 -5.47 0.32 10.79
N LEU A 70 -4.18 0.15 11.05
CA LEU A 70 -3.66 -1.13 11.50
C LEU A 70 -4.23 -1.46 12.88
N ASP A 71 -4.23 -0.50 13.81
CA ASP A 71 -4.78 -0.69 15.15
C ASP A 71 -6.26 -1.09 15.09
N GLU A 72 -7.10 -0.40 14.31
CA GLU A 72 -8.50 -0.78 14.07
C GLU A 72 -8.66 -2.25 13.63
N PHE A 73 -7.80 -2.72 12.73
CA PHE A 73 -7.80 -4.11 12.30
C PHE A 73 -7.32 -5.07 13.41
N MET A 74 -6.26 -4.71 14.13
CA MET A 74 -5.71 -5.55 15.20
C MET A 74 -6.69 -5.75 16.37
N HIS A 75 -7.63 -4.83 16.60
CA HIS A 75 -8.68 -5.00 17.61
C HIS A 75 -9.69 -6.12 17.28
N VAL A 76 -9.83 -6.48 16.01
CA VAL A 76 -10.76 -7.52 15.57
C VAL A 76 -10.06 -8.76 15.01
N TYR A 77 -8.73 -8.69 14.82
CA TYR A 77 -7.94 -9.80 14.31
C TYR A 77 -7.99 -11.00 15.26
N ASP A 78 -8.29 -12.17 14.70
CA ASP A 78 -8.29 -13.45 15.40
C ASP A 78 -7.08 -14.26 14.90
N PRO A 79 -6.11 -14.60 15.78
CA PRO A 79 -4.90 -15.34 15.39
C PRO A 79 -5.19 -16.77 14.93
N VAL A 80 -6.42 -17.27 15.07
CA VAL A 80 -6.83 -18.53 14.43
C VAL A 80 -6.67 -18.48 12.91
N LEU A 81 -6.77 -17.28 12.30
CA LEU A 81 -6.55 -17.09 10.87
C LEU A 81 -5.07 -17.02 10.51
N VAL A 82 -4.61 -18.03 9.78
CA VAL A 82 -3.23 -18.11 9.30
C VAL A 82 -3.18 -17.88 7.79
N GLY A 83 -2.71 -16.71 7.36
CA GLY A 83 -2.23 -16.43 5.99
C GLY A 83 -3.17 -16.76 4.81
N TYR A 84 -4.49 -16.77 5.00
CA TYR A 84 -5.47 -16.87 3.91
C TYR A 84 -6.64 -15.91 4.16
N GLY A 85 -7.01 -15.10 3.17
CA GLY A 85 -8.19 -14.22 3.22
C GLY A 85 -8.07 -12.96 4.10
N ILE A 86 -6.98 -12.82 4.85
CA ILE A 86 -6.71 -11.65 5.71
C ILE A 86 -6.74 -10.31 4.95
N ASP A 87 -6.37 -10.32 3.66
CA ASP A 87 -6.47 -9.19 2.73
C ASP A 87 -7.88 -8.61 2.69
N TYR A 88 -8.83 -9.48 2.44
CA TYR A 88 -10.25 -9.15 2.39
C TYR A 88 -10.76 -8.70 3.75
N TRP A 89 -10.25 -9.28 4.83
CA TRP A 89 -10.70 -8.94 6.18
C TRP A 89 -10.31 -7.52 6.58
N PHE A 90 -9.03 -7.14 6.49
CA PHE A 90 -8.65 -5.77 6.85
C PHE A 90 -9.32 -4.75 5.92
N LEU A 91 -9.47 -5.05 4.62
CA LEU A 91 -10.19 -4.17 3.69
C LEU A 91 -11.69 -4.05 4.03
N HIS A 92 -12.29 -5.10 4.59
CA HIS A 92 -13.66 -5.09 5.09
C HIS A 92 -13.80 -4.18 6.30
N VAL A 93 -12.95 -4.38 7.32
CA VAL A 93 -12.96 -3.61 8.58
C VAL A 93 -12.78 -2.13 8.32
N LEU A 94 -11.90 -1.77 7.38
CA LEU A 94 -11.67 -0.39 7.01
C LEU A 94 -12.86 0.26 6.25
N GLY A 95 -13.90 -0.49 5.87
CA GLY A 95 -15.16 0.06 5.35
C GLY A 95 -15.05 0.81 4.01
N ILE A 96 -13.99 0.55 3.25
CA ILE A 96 -13.62 1.27 2.03
C ILE A 96 -14.52 0.89 0.86
N LYS A 97 -15.67 1.55 0.71
CA LYS A 97 -16.65 1.23 -0.36
C LYS A 97 -16.31 1.91 -1.68
N SER A 98 -15.62 3.05 -1.63
CA SER A 98 -15.09 3.81 -2.76
C SER A 98 -14.09 4.86 -2.25
N GLY A 99 -13.24 5.37 -3.14
CA GLY A 99 -12.46 6.59 -2.86
C GLY A 99 -10.95 6.43 -2.92
N THR A 100 -10.25 7.36 -2.28
CA THR A 100 -8.82 7.63 -2.47
C THR A 100 -7.94 7.15 -1.32
N LYS A 101 -8.38 6.15 -0.55
CA LYS A 101 -7.73 5.72 0.71
C LYS A 101 -6.90 4.45 0.62
N VAL A 102 -7.15 3.62 -0.39
CA VAL A 102 -6.37 2.41 -0.70
C VAL A 102 -5.71 2.63 -2.04
N ALA A 103 -4.42 2.32 -2.15
CA ALA A 103 -3.77 2.41 -3.44
C ALA A 103 -2.68 1.36 -3.66
N VAL A 104 -2.52 0.98 -4.93
CA VAL A 104 -1.29 0.38 -5.44
C VAL A 104 -0.41 1.51 -5.96
N ILE A 105 0.83 1.58 -5.49
CA ILE A 105 1.80 2.63 -5.86
C ILE A 105 2.62 2.13 -7.06
N ASP A 106 2.21 2.41 -8.29
CA ASP A 106 2.91 1.97 -9.50
C ASP A 106 4.32 2.58 -9.65
N ARG A 107 4.57 3.74 -9.00
CA ARG A 107 5.89 4.39 -9.03
C ARG A 107 6.96 3.62 -8.25
N VAL A 108 6.55 2.79 -7.30
CA VAL A 108 7.44 1.97 -6.48
C VAL A 108 7.13 0.50 -6.76
N ARG A 109 8.15 -0.26 -7.12
CA ARG A 109 7.98 -1.65 -7.53
C ARG A 109 8.75 -2.57 -6.63
N CYS A 110 8.17 -3.74 -6.38
CA CYS A 110 8.86 -4.82 -5.69
C CYS A 110 8.73 -6.13 -6.48
N ILE A 111 9.60 -7.08 -6.18
CA ILE A 111 9.54 -8.43 -6.73
C ILE A 111 9.23 -9.37 -5.57
N ASN A 112 8.06 -10.02 -5.62
CA ASN A 112 7.80 -11.23 -4.85
C ASN A 112 8.44 -12.41 -5.61
N PRO A 113 9.44 -13.11 -5.06
CA PRO A 113 10.08 -14.22 -5.75
C PRO A 113 9.08 -15.32 -6.13
N ARG A 114 9.29 -15.97 -7.27
CA ARG A 114 8.44 -17.12 -7.67
C ARG A 114 8.74 -18.32 -6.79
N ASP A 115 7.73 -19.17 -6.56
CA ASP A 115 7.81 -20.31 -5.62
C ASP A 115 9.01 -21.24 -5.88
N ARG A 116 9.41 -21.45 -7.14
CA ARG A 116 10.61 -22.24 -7.50
C ARG A 116 11.92 -21.72 -6.91
N PHE A 117 11.97 -20.45 -6.53
CA PHE A 117 13.13 -19.81 -5.90
C PHE A 117 13.03 -19.80 -4.37
N LYS A 118 11.89 -20.22 -3.79
CA LYS A 118 11.64 -20.21 -2.34
C LYS A 118 12.02 -21.53 -1.64
N GLY A 119 12.74 -22.44 -2.32
CA GLY A 119 13.44 -23.56 -1.65
C GLY A 119 12.58 -24.77 -1.25
N GLY A 120 11.39 -24.96 -1.82
CA GLY A 120 10.57 -26.16 -1.60
C GLY A 120 9.28 -25.90 -0.82
N LEU A 121 8.96 -26.72 0.17
CA LEU A 121 7.75 -26.59 0.98
C LEU A 121 7.79 -25.29 1.80
N ARG A 122 6.77 -24.44 1.64
CA ARG A 122 6.68 -23.16 2.36
C ARG A 122 6.48 -23.38 3.85
N GLU A 123 7.03 -22.50 4.68
CA GLU A 123 6.89 -22.58 6.14
C GLU A 123 5.42 -22.60 6.59
N ILE A 124 4.57 -21.76 5.99
CA ILE A 124 3.14 -21.75 6.28
C ILE A 124 2.45 -23.09 6.02
N ASP A 125 2.93 -23.86 5.05
CA ASP A 125 2.36 -25.17 4.73
C ASP A 125 2.80 -26.24 5.76
N ARG A 126 3.84 -25.98 6.56
CA ARG A 126 4.21 -26.79 7.74
C ARG A 126 3.37 -26.46 8.96
N LEU A 127 2.93 -25.21 9.08
CA LEU A 127 2.11 -24.73 10.19
C LEU A 127 0.66 -25.18 10.07
N GLN A 128 0.05 -24.98 8.90
CA GLN A 128 -1.35 -25.34 8.68
C GLN A 128 -1.62 -25.67 7.19
N PRO A 129 -2.24 -26.83 6.89
CA PRO A 129 -2.62 -27.18 5.53
C PRO A 129 -3.51 -26.11 4.88
N THR A 130 -3.34 -25.87 3.59
CA THR A 130 -4.13 -24.87 2.84
C THR A 130 -5.64 -25.09 2.95
N ALA A 131 -6.10 -26.35 2.92
CA ALA A 131 -7.51 -26.67 3.04
C ALA A 131 -8.10 -26.23 4.40
N GLU A 132 -7.33 -26.34 5.47
CA GLU A 132 -7.74 -25.92 6.80
C GLU A 132 -7.74 -24.39 6.91
N ARG A 133 -6.72 -23.70 6.36
CA ARG A 133 -6.70 -22.24 6.27
C ARG A 133 -7.91 -21.67 5.53
N ILE A 134 -8.28 -22.30 4.41
CA ILE A 134 -9.48 -21.93 3.65
C ILE A 134 -10.74 -22.12 4.50
N LYS A 135 -10.85 -23.25 5.21
CA LYS A 135 -11.98 -23.53 6.10
C LYS A 135 -12.11 -22.46 7.18
N VAL A 136 -11.02 -22.14 7.88
CA VAL A 136 -10.99 -21.09 8.92
C VAL A 136 -11.36 -19.73 8.34
N TRP A 137 -10.86 -19.39 7.15
CA TRP A 137 -11.25 -18.17 6.46
C TRP A 137 -12.76 -18.10 6.22
N GLN A 138 -13.40 -19.18 5.74
CA GLN A 138 -14.86 -19.21 5.53
C GLN A 138 -15.64 -19.02 6.84
N GLU A 139 -15.17 -19.60 7.95
CA GLU A 139 -15.79 -19.42 9.26
C GLU A 139 -15.70 -17.97 9.75
N ILE A 140 -14.54 -17.32 9.60
CA ILE A 140 -14.35 -15.90 9.95
C ILE A 140 -15.19 -15.01 9.05
N LYS A 141 -15.19 -15.28 7.74
CA LYS A 141 -15.98 -14.55 6.76
C LYS A 141 -17.47 -14.56 7.12
N ALA A 142 -18.00 -15.72 7.49
CA ALA A 142 -19.39 -15.85 7.95
C ALA A 142 -19.63 -15.13 9.28
N ARG A 143 -18.73 -15.30 10.27
CA ARG A 143 -18.84 -14.69 11.60
C ARG A 143 -18.85 -13.16 11.55
N HIS A 144 -18.05 -12.56 10.67
CA HIS A 144 -17.89 -11.12 10.56
C HIS A 144 -18.68 -10.49 9.39
N GLY A 145 -19.44 -11.28 8.62
CA GLY A 145 -20.22 -10.78 7.49
C GLY A 145 -19.36 -10.17 6.37
N ILE A 146 -18.18 -10.74 6.11
CA ILE A 146 -17.21 -10.20 5.16
C ILE A 146 -17.62 -10.54 3.72
N THR A 147 -17.81 -9.53 2.87
CA THR A 147 -18.27 -9.67 1.47
C THR A 147 -17.23 -9.24 0.42
N ARG A 148 -16.01 -8.91 0.86
CA ARG A 148 -15.02 -8.24 0.01
C ARG A 148 -14.50 -9.08 -1.14
N GLU A 149 -14.45 -10.39 -0.94
CA GLU A 149 -13.99 -11.33 -1.96
C GLU A 149 -14.98 -11.39 -3.13
N GLU A 150 -16.29 -11.38 -2.83
CA GLU A 150 -17.38 -11.39 -3.81
C GLU A 150 -17.51 -10.09 -4.60
N GLU A 151 -17.08 -8.96 -4.02
CA GLU A 151 -17.14 -7.66 -4.69
C GLU A 151 -16.22 -7.54 -5.90
N GLY A 152 -15.24 -8.43 -6.02
CA GLY A 152 -14.23 -8.43 -7.09
C GLY A 152 -13.29 -7.22 -7.03
N TYR A 153 -12.38 -7.13 -8.01
CA TYR A 153 -11.41 -6.04 -8.10
C TYR A 153 -12.00 -4.80 -8.75
N LYS A 154 -11.78 -3.65 -8.11
CA LYS A 154 -12.22 -2.34 -8.58
C LYS A 154 -11.07 -1.36 -8.49
N GLU A 155 -10.82 -0.67 -9.61
CA GLU A 155 -9.98 0.52 -9.66
C GLU A 155 -10.89 1.74 -9.74
N PHE A 156 -10.66 2.72 -8.86
CA PHE A 156 -11.50 3.92 -8.75
C PHE A 156 -10.90 5.12 -9.48
N GLY A 157 -9.63 5.05 -9.90
CA GLY A 157 -8.93 6.11 -10.61
C GLY A 157 -7.42 6.06 -10.37
N ALA A 158 -6.67 6.92 -11.07
CA ALA A 158 -5.21 6.94 -11.00
C ALA A 158 -4.65 8.36 -10.99
N VAL A 159 -3.49 8.53 -10.35
CA VAL A 159 -2.66 9.74 -10.49
C VAL A 159 -1.61 9.46 -11.54
N ARG A 160 -1.63 10.18 -12.67
CA ARG A 160 -0.70 9.99 -13.78
C ARG A 160 0.66 10.65 -13.51
N ALA A 161 1.74 10.01 -13.96
CA ALA A 161 3.07 10.60 -13.98
C ALA A 161 3.18 11.55 -15.18
N THR A 162 2.80 12.82 -14.98
CA THR A 162 2.68 13.82 -16.06
C THR A 162 3.90 14.74 -16.19
N GLY A 163 4.71 14.91 -15.14
CA GLY A 163 5.89 15.76 -15.16
C GLY A 163 7.20 15.03 -15.53
N PHE A 164 8.14 15.75 -16.16
CA PHE A 164 9.53 15.32 -16.35
C PHE A 164 10.17 14.90 -15.01
N TRP A 165 9.93 15.66 -13.94
CA TRP A 165 10.42 15.38 -12.59
C TRP A 165 9.75 14.17 -11.92
N ASP A 166 8.46 13.92 -12.21
CA ASP A 166 7.77 12.71 -11.76
C ASP A 166 8.36 11.45 -12.40
N ARG A 167 8.97 11.59 -13.60
CA ARG A 167 9.64 10.49 -14.32
C ARG A 167 11.07 10.22 -13.86
N ILE A 168 11.76 11.19 -13.24
CA ILE A 168 13.21 11.12 -12.93
C ILE A 168 13.52 11.12 -11.42
N SER A 169 12.54 11.37 -10.56
CA SER A 169 12.67 11.44 -9.08
C SER A 169 13.15 10.16 -8.36
N GLY A 170 13.63 9.13 -9.08
CA GLY A 170 14.34 8.00 -8.48
C GLY A 170 15.75 8.30 -7.97
N VAL A 171 16.25 9.55 -8.08
CA VAL A 171 17.64 9.88 -7.75
C VAL A 171 17.83 10.93 -6.64
N LEU A 172 16.92 11.89 -6.41
CA LEU A 172 17.11 12.90 -5.36
C LEU A 172 15.76 13.48 -4.89
N SER A 173 15.43 13.41 -3.60
CA SER A 173 14.44 14.32 -2.99
C SER A 173 14.59 14.40 -1.46
N TRP A 174 15.29 15.42 -0.98
CA TRP A 174 15.24 15.90 0.40
C TRP A 174 14.45 17.22 0.55
N ALA A 175 13.75 17.70 -0.49
CA ALA A 175 13.36 19.12 -0.58
C ALA A 175 11.86 19.44 -0.48
N SER A 176 10.95 18.51 -0.15
CA SER A 176 9.51 18.80 -0.21
C SER A 176 8.70 18.73 1.10
N VAL A 177 9.37 18.67 2.26
CA VAL A 177 8.67 18.69 3.57
C VAL A 177 8.12 20.07 3.95
N LEU A 178 8.50 21.16 3.27
CA LEU A 178 8.17 22.52 3.72
C LEU A 178 6.96 23.22 3.05
N SER A 179 6.31 22.65 2.05
CA SER A 179 5.27 23.41 1.30
C SER A 179 3.82 23.22 1.77
N CYS A 180 3.54 22.46 2.83
CA CYS A 180 2.16 22.19 3.27
C CYS A 180 1.66 22.98 4.49
N VAL A 181 2.41 23.95 5.04
CA VAL A 181 1.96 24.71 6.23
C VAL A 181 1.62 26.20 5.96
N ALA A 182 1.84 26.73 4.75
CA ALA A 182 1.57 28.15 4.49
C ALA A 182 0.52 28.39 3.38
N ILE A 183 -0.73 27.96 3.60
CA ILE A 183 -1.90 28.58 2.97
C ILE A 183 -2.75 29.23 4.06
N ARG A 184 -2.37 30.46 4.39
CA ARG A 184 -3.22 31.55 4.87
C ARG A 184 -2.27 32.68 5.26
N PHE A 185 -2.11 33.68 4.41
CA PHE A 185 -2.37 35.07 4.77
C PHE A 185 -2.25 35.95 3.52
N THR A 186 -3.10 36.96 3.51
CA THR A 186 -3.53 37.80 2.40
C THR A 186 -2.44 38.66 1.77
N TRP A 187 -2.59 38.84 0.46
CA TRP A 187 -2.04 39.87 -0.41
C TRP A 187 -2.00 41.27 0.25
N LYS A 188 -0.81 41.82 0.50
CA LYS A 188 -0.43 43.26 0.41
C LYS A 188 0.99 43.47 0.99
N GLY A 189 1.87 44.07 0.19
CA GLY A 189 3.05 44.78 0.72
C GLY A 189 4.41 44.22 0.27
N ILE A 190 5.03 44.90 -0.68
CA ILE A 190 6.45 44.82 -0.99
C ILE A 190 7.22 45.48 0.17
N VAL A 191 8.10 44.72 0.84
CA VAL A 191 9.16 45.30 1.69
C VAL A 191 10.48 44.57 1.39
N ARG A 192 11.52 45.36 1.08
CA ARG A 192 12.87 44.90 0.74
C ARG A 192 13.61 44.44 1.99
N LEU A 193 14.16 43.23 1.95
CA LEU A 193 15.10 42.71 2.95
C LEU A 193 16.49 43.34 2.74
N ARG A 194 16.78 44.45 3.42
CA ARG A 194 18.17 44.96 3.54
C ARG A 194 18.64 45.37 4.94
N ASP A 195 17.81 45.33 5.99
CA ASP A 195 18.21 45.89 7.30
C ASP A 195 17.91 44.99 8.51
N ILE A 196 18.35 43.71 8.49
CA ILE A 196 18.35 42.90 9.72
C ILE A 196 19.64 42.09 9.78
N PHE A 197 20.76 42.74 10.13
CA PHE A 197 21.87 42.21 10.95
C PHE A 197 22.80 43.39 11.29
N LYS A 198 22.43 44.12 12.34
CA LYS A 198 23.35 44.79 13.27
C LYS A 198 23.05 44.25 14.65
#